data_AF-A0A958EUB9-F1
#
_entry.id   AF-A0A958EUB9-F1
#
_cell.length_a   1.000
_cell.length_b   1.000
_cell.length_c   1.000
_cell.angle_alpha   90.00
_cell.angle_beta   90.00
_cell.angle_gamma   90.00
#
_symmetry.space_group_name_H-M   'P 1'
#
loop_
_entity.id
_entity.type
_entity.pdbx_description
1 polymer ?
#
loop_
_entity_poly.entity_id
_entity_poly.type
_entity_poly.pdbx_seq_one_letter_code
_entity_poly.pdbx_strand_id
1 'polypeptide(L)' 'MKKRITIAFILSTLLVVGCAKEEACSSGSPNIIGAQCNDGTSSSATGSGACSHHGGVDYWKCKE' A
#
# COMPACT_ATOMS: atom_id res chain seq x y z
N MET A 1 6.12 28.18 -42.22
CA MET A 1 7.30 28.16 -41.32
C MET A 1 6.90 28.73 -39.97
N LYS A 2 6.44 27.87 -39.05
CA LYS A 2 5.92 28.23 -37.72
C LYS A 2 7.12 28.35 -36.77
N LYS A 3 7.37 29.59 -36.36
CA LYS A 3 8.52 30.04 -35.56
C LYS A 3 8.37 29.58 -34.11
N ARG A 4 9.52 29.28 -33.47
CA ARG A 4 9.78 29.39 -32.02
C ARG A 4 9.11 28.32 -31.14
N ILE A 5 9.68 27.11 -31.22
CA ILE A 5 9.61 26.09 -30.16
C ILE A 5 10.58 26.54 -29.06
N THR A 6 10.13 27.51 -28.27
CA THR A 6 10.87 28.09 -27.15
C THR A 6 10.77 27.13 -25.96
N ILE A 7 11.80 26.32 -25.72
CA ILE A 7 12.71 26.30 -24.54
C ILE A 7 12.12 26.66 -23.13
N ALA A 8 10.80 26.74 -22.91
CA ALA A 8 10.24 27.38 -21.69
C ALA A 8 9.10 26.61 -21.00
N PHE A 9 9.09 25.28 -21.01
CA PHE A 9 8.20 24.48 -20.14
C PHE A 9 8.97 23.37 -19.40
N ILE A 10 10.28 23.54 -19.23
CA ILE A 10 11.12 22.69 -18.35
C ILE A 10 11.03 23.16 -16.87
N LEU A 11 10.15 24.11 -16.54
CA LEU A 11 10.03 24.73 -15.21
C LEU A 11 8.62 24.69 -14.59
N SER A 12 7.74 23.78 -15.02
CA SER A 12 6.48 23.54 -14.31
C SER A 12 6.59 22.28 -13.48
N THR A 13 6.72 22.48 -12.16
CA THR A 13 6.12 21.63 -11.13
C THR A 13 6.58 20.15 -11.16
N LEU A 14 7.71 19.76 -10.57
CA LEU A 14 8.01 19.83 -9.14
C LEU A 14 6.77 19.69 -8.23
N LEU A 15 5.93 18.69 -8.49
CA LEU A 15 5.04 18.11 -7.49
C LEU A 15 5.16 16.60 -7.64
N VAL A 16 6.30 16.08 -7.18
CA VAL A 16 6.40 14.69 -6.76
C VAL A 16 5.37 14.55 -5.65
N VAL A 17 4.17 14.09 -6.01
CA VAL A 17 3.19 13.57 -5.08
C VAL A 17 3.90 12.45 -4.35
N GLY A 18 4.37 12.74 -3.14
CA GLY A 18 4.74 11.70 -2.20
C GLY A 18 3.49 10.87 -1.98
N CYS A 19 3.42 9.72 -2.61
CA CYS A 19 2.48 8.69 -2.24
C CYS A 19 2.87 8.28 -0.82
N ALA A 20 2.26 8.92 0.18
CA ALA A 20 2.18 8.34 1.51
C ALA A 20 1.43 7.03 1.30
N LYS A 21 2.19 5.95 1.08
CA LYS A 21 1.63 4.61 1.11
C LYS A 21 0.98 4.49 2.48
N GLU A 22 -0.32 4.25 2.47
CA GLU A 22 -1.05 3.82 3.66
C GLU A 22 -0.25 2.65 4.25
N GLU A 23 0.37 2.89 5.41
CA GLU A 23 1.17 1.89 6.11
C GLU A 23 0.19 0.85 6.66
N ALA A 24 -0.25 -0.04 5.78
CA ALA A 24 -0.80 -1.33 6.18
C ALA A 24 0.21 -1.94 7.15
N CYS A 25 -0.28 -2.28 8.34
CA CYS A 25 0.62 -2.64 9.40
C CYS A 25 1.44 -3.88 9.04
N SER A 26 2.72 -3.85 9.39
CA SER A 26 3.63 -4.95 9.08
C SER A 26 3.34 -6.15 9.99
N SER A 27 3.64 -7.35 9.49
CA SER A 27 3.62 -8.59 10.28
C SER A 27 4.43 -8.41 11.56
N GLY A 28 3.81 -8.65 12.71
CA GLY A 28 4.44 -8.48 14.02
C GLY A 28 4.20 -7.11 14.67
N SER A 29 3.43 -6.21 14.04
CA SER A 29 2.97 -5.00 14.71
C SER A 29 2.12 -5.33 15.95
N PRO A 30 2.28 -4.58 17.06
CA PRO A 30 1.49 -4.81 18.28
C PRO A 30 -0.01 -4.56 18.10
N ASN A 31 -0.39 -3.88 17.01
CA ASN A 31 -1.75 -3.40 16.79
C ASN A 31 -2.55 -4.30 15.83
N ILE A 32 -2.01 -5.46 15.43
CA ILE A 32 -2.70 -6.37 14.51
C ILE A 32 -3.93 -6.94 15.20
N ILE A 33 -5.09 -6.72 14.57
CA ILE A 33 -6.39 -7.24 15.00
C ILE A 33 -6.92 -8.33 14.07
N GLY A 34 -6.24 -8.58 12.94
CA GLY A 34 -6.59 -9.64 12.00
C GLY A 34 -5.82 -9.53 10.69
N ALA A 35 -6.28 -10.25 9.68
CA ALA A 35 -5.71 -10.29 8.34
C ALA A 35 -6.80 -10.36 7.28
N GLN A 36 -6.51 -9.81 6.11
CA GLN A 36 -7.17 -10.17 4.87
C GLN A 36 -6.36 -11.29 4.21
N CYS A 37 -7.02 -12.37 3.83
CA CYS A 37 -6.38 -13.49 3.13
C CYS A 37 -6.43 -13.28 1.61
N ASN A 38 -5.50 -13.92 0.88
CA ASN A 38 -5.38 -13.84 -0.57
C ASN A 38 -6.61 -14.37 -1.34
N ASP A 39 -7.41 -15.23 -0.72
CA ASP A 39 -8.67 -15.72 -1.29
C ASP A 39 -9.85 -14.73 -1.12
N GLY A 40 -9.62 -13.57 -0.51
CA GLY A 40 -10.65 -12.58 -0.22
C GLY A 40 -11.38 -12.79 1.12
N THR A 41 -11.05 -13.83 1.87
CA THR A 41 -11.62 -14.07 3.21
C THR A 41 -10.95 -13.19 4.26
N SER A 42 -11.74 -12.60 5.15
CA SER A 42 -11.22 -11.92 6.35
C SER A 42 -11.01 -12.92 7.49
N SER A 43 -9.85 -12.86 8.13
CA SER A 43 -9.52 -13.67 9.30
C SER A 43 -9.19 -12.78 10.50
N SER A 44 -9.57 -13.20 11.71
CA SER A 44 -9.10 -12.61 12.96
C SER A 44 -7.78 -13.22 13.45
N ALA A 45 -7.22 -14.19 12.71
CA ALA A 45 -5.94 -14.78 13.04
C ALA A 45 -4.82 -13.75 12.93
N THR A 46 -3.94 -13.74 13.93
CA THR A 46 -2.76 -12.87 13.99
C THR A 46 -1.50 -13.73 14.10
N GLY A 47 -0.40 -13.27 13.48
CA GLY A 47 0.90 -13.93 13.56
C GLY A 47 1.09 -15.12 12.61
N SER A 48 2.06 -15.97 12.93
CA SER A 48 2.54 -17.05 12.05
C SER A 48 1.46 -18.08 11.76
N GLY A 49 1.21 -18.36 10.48
CA GLY A 49 0.21 -19.35 10.03
C GLY A 49 -1.18 -18.76 9.77
N ALA A 50 -1.38 -17.46 9.98
CA ALA A 50 -2.58 -16.77 9.52
C ALA A 50 -2.78 -17.00 8.01
N CYS A 51 -4.03 -17.25 7.62
CA CYS A 51 -4.40 -17.54 6.23
C CYS A 51 -3.68 -18.74 5.57
N SER A 52 -3.07 -19.66 6.34
CA SER A 52 -2.36 -20.84 5.80
C SER A 52 -3.20 -21.69 4.83
N HIS A 53 -4.50 -21.84 5.09
CA HIS A 53 -5.44 -22.55 4.22
C HIS A 53 -6.03 -21.68 3.11
N HIS A 54 -5.83 -20.36 3.19
CA HIS A 54 -6.43 -19.33 2.34
C HIS A 54 -5.40 -18.68 1.40
N GLY A 55 -4.27 -19.35 1.17
CA GLY A 55 -3.21 -18.86 0.29
C GLY A 55 -2.28 -17.81 0.90
N GLY A 56 -2.29 -17.65 2.22
CA GLY A 56 -1.46 -16.67 2.94
C GLY A 56 -2.15 -15.32 3.11
N VAL A 57 -1.48 -14.46 3.86
CA VAL A 57 -1.96 -13.10 4.18
C VAL A 57 -1.72 -12.19 2.98
N ASP A 58 -2.76 -11.46 2.58
CA ASP A 58 -2.67 -10.36 1.62
C ASP A 58 -2.17 -9.10 2.35
N TYR A 59 -2.94 -8.63 3.35
CA TYR A 59 -2.52 -7.55 4.25
C TYR A 59 -3.05 -7.75 5.68
N TRP A 60 -2.32 -7.17 6.65
CA TRP A 60 -2.73 -7.18 8.05
C TRP A 60 -3.72 -6.06 8.34
N LYS A 61 -4.73 -6.37 9.14
CA LYS A 61 -5.68 -5.39 9.68
C LYS A 61 -5.18 -4.94 11.04
N CYS A 62 -5.10 -3.63 11.24
CA CYS A 62 -4.72 -3.05 12.50
C CYS A 62 -5.79 -2.15 13.08
N LYS A 63 -5.73 -1.97 14.38
CA LYS A 63 -6.43 -0.87 15.04
C LYS A 63 -5.77 0.45 14.63
N GLU A 64 -6.58 1.43 14.26
CA GLU A 64 -6.17 2.83 14.12
C GLU A 64 -5.68 3.40 15.47
#